data_AF-A0A7C4SKF3-F1
#
_entry.id   AF-A0A7C4SKF3-F1
#
_cell.length_a   1.000
_cell.length_b   1.000
_cell.length_c   1.000
_cell.angle_alpha   90.00
_cell.angle_beta   90.00
_cell.angle_gamma   90.00
#
_symmetry.space_group_name_H-M   'P 1'
#
loop_
_entity.id
_entity.type
_entity.pdbx_description
1 polymer ?
#
loop_
_entity_poly.entity_id
_entity_poly.type
_entity_poly.pdbx_seq_one_letter_code
_entity_poly.pdbx_strand_id
1 'polypeptide(L)'
;MAELNEEILKLVNMISDEMLRTLVLDLLKNPSLKLTEELKLTTFEDSLGSIGFHHSYKGGLLEHMISCSKIGLAICRIVEEVYGSKVNSDFVLAATLIHDLYKTAVYDENSPTGLSQLGEKIDHHTLVVSELIKRGFPLEVIHAVLAIHGQYGPMTPKTIEALIAHLADQADSTLCDRIVKAAKSLVKIVTGEEPKTLTTREALSIILAKQKGGWNLLKELLCKNINQ
;
A
#
# COMPACT_ATOMS: atom_id res chain seq x y z
N MET A 1 8.15 18.91 -11.14
CA MET A 1 7.67 18.00 -10.08
C MET A 1 6.49 17.25 -10.66
N ALA A 2 6.48 15.92 -10.57
CA ALA A 2 5.27 15.16 -10.91
C ALA A 2 4.14 15.61 -9.98
N GLU A 3 2.94 15.77 -10.53
CA GLU A 3 1.77 16.11 -9.75
C GLU A 3 1.40 14.92 -8.85
N LEU A 4 1.15 15.17 -7.57
CA LEU A 4 0.75 14.11 -6.64
C LEU A 4 -0.65 13.63 -7.01
N ASN A 5 -0.87 12.32 -6.95
CA ASN A 5 -2.17 11.73 -7.23
C ASN A 5 -3.31 12.43 -6.46
N GLU A 6 -4.41 12.75 -7.17
CA GLU A 6 -5.54 13.50 -6.60
C GLU A 6 -6.14 12.85 -5.35
N GLU A 7 -6.21 11.51 -5.31
CA GLU A 7 -6.81 10.79 -4.19
C GLU A 7 -5.90 10.80 -2.97
N ILE A 8 -4.58 10.66 -3.17
CA ILE A 8 -3.60 10.86 -2.09
C ILE A 8 -3.68 12.29 -1.57
N LEU A 9 -3.78 13.29 -2.45
CA LEU A 9 -3.89 14.68 -2.03
C LEU A 9 -5.17 14.95 -1.22
N LYS A 10 -6.31 14.36 -1.61
CA LYS A 10 -7.55 14.44 -0.81
C LYS A 10 -7.35 13.85 0.58
N LEU A 11 -6.71 12.69 0.69
CA LEU A 11 -6.42 12.05 1.98
C LEU A 11 -5.47 12.91 2.82
N VAL A 12 -4.38 13.43 2.25
CA VAL A 12 -3.46 14.35 2.96
C VAL A 12 -4.22 15.57 3.50
N ASN A 13 -5.16 16.12 2.72
CA ASN A 13 -5.96 17.27 3.15
C ASN A 13 -6.95 16.97 4.29
N MET A 14 -7.21 15.69 4.60
CA MET A 14 -8.01 15.29 5.76
C MET A 14 -7.22 15.30 7.07
N ILE A 15 -5.89 15.42 7.03
CA ILE A 15 -5.05 15.63 8.22
C ILE A 15 -5.38 17.04 8.76
N SER A 16 -5.91 17.10 9.98
CA SER A 16 -6.39 18.34 10.60
C SER A 16 -5.24 19.19 11.14
N ASP A 17 -4.23 18.56 11.74
CA ASP A 17 -3.00 19.22 12.18
C ASP A 17 -2.22 19.78 10.99
N GLU A 18 -2.13 21.11 10.91
CA GLU A 18 -1.54 21.79 9.74
C GLU A 18 -0.03 21.52 9.58
N MET A 19 0.67 21.36 10.70
CA MET A 19 2.11 21.09 10.72
C MET A 19 2.38 19.67 10.20
N LEU A 20 1.66 18.68 10.73
CA LEU A 20 1.76 17.29 10.28
C LEU A 20 1.35 17.14 8.83
N ARG A 21 0.25 17.78 8.41
CA ARG A 21 -0.17 17.81 7.00
C ARG A 21 0.92 18.35 6.09
N THR A 22 1.58 19.44 6.50
CA THR A 22 2.69 20.04 5.75
C THR A 22 3.87 19.08 5.64
N LEU A 23 4.25 18.42 6.75
CA LEU A 23 5.32 17.43 6.77
C LEU A 23 5.04 16.24 5.85
N VAL A 24 3.82 15.68 5.92
CA VAL A 24 3.39 14.56 5.05
C VAL A 24 3.41 14.98 3.59
N LEU A 25 2.84 16.15 3.26
CA LEU A 25 2.80 16.66 1.89
C LEU A 25 4.20 16.91 1.33
N ASP A 26 5.09 17.50 2.12
CA ASP A 26 6.48 17.75 1.73
C ASP A 26 7.26 16.44 1.52
N LEU A 27 7.08 15.45 2.38
CA LEU A 27 7.72 14.14 2.20
C LEU A 27 7.24 13.43 0.92
N LEU A 28 5.93 13.44 0.65
CA LEU A 28 5.36 12.81 -0.55
C LEU A 28 5.75 13.50 -1.85
N LYS A 29 5.85 14.84 -1.85
CA LYS A 29 6.25 15.62 -3.04
C LYS A 29 7.75 15.66 -3.26
N ASN A 30 8.51 15.67 -2.17
CA ASN A 30 9.96 15.79 -2.17
C ASN A 30 10.61 14.62 -1.42
N PRO A 31 10.38 13.36 -1.81
CA PRO A 31 11.10 12.22 -1.25
C PRO A 31 12.57 12.34 -1.64
N SER A 32 13.41 12.75 -0.69
CA SER A 32 14.85 12.90 -0.91
C SER A 32 15.60 12.01 0.06
N LEU A 33 16.65 11.35 -0.41
CA LEU A 33 17.61 10.65 0.43
C LEU A 33 18.99 11.18 0.06
N LYS A 34 19.80 11.47 1.07
CA LYS A 34 21.18 11.89 0.85
C LYS A 34 22.07 10.66 0.85
N LEU A 35 22.27 10.07 -0.33
CA LEU A 35 23.21 8.98 -0.57
C LEU A 35 24.40 9.48 -1.39
N THR A 36 25.50 8.73 -1.37
CA THR A 36 26.64 9.00 -2.28
C THR A 36 26.31 8.72 -3.73
N GLU A 37 25.34 7.83 -3.97
CA GLU A 37 24.82 7.48 -5.29
C GLU A 37 23.54 8.27 -5.59
N GLU A 38 23.23 8.45 -6.88
CA GLU A 38 22.00 9.10 -7.32
C GLU A 38 20.77 8.25 -6.98
N LEU A 39 19.81 8.84 -6.27
CA LEU A 39 18.55 8.19 -5.95
C LEU A 39 17.64 8.18 -7.18
N LYS A 40 17.24 6.99 -7.62
CA LYS A 40 16.19 6.83 -8.64
C LYS A 40 14.89 6.46 -7.95
N LEU A 41 13.83 7.22 -8.24
CA LEU A 41 12.49 6.99 -7.74
C LEU A 41 11.55 6.75 -8.91
N THR A 42 10.75 5.69 -8.82
CA THR A 42 9.58 5.52 -9.68
C THR A 42 8.43 6.38 -9.18
N THR A 43 7.43 6.62 -10.03
CA THR A 43 6.16 7.23 -9.57
C THR A 43 5.35 6.23 -8.74
N PHE A 44 4.34 6.70 -7.99
CA PHE A 44 3.44 5.79 -7.27
C PHE A 44 2.58 4.96 -8.24
N GLU A 45 2.19 5.57 -9.36
CA GLU A 45 1.44 4.96 -10.45
C GLU A 45 2.22 3.85 -11.16
N ASP A 46 3.55 3.95 -11.15
CA ASP A 46 4.43 2.97 -11.77
C ASP A 46 5.04 1.97 -10.77
N SER A 47 4.93 2.21 -9.46
CA SER A 47 5.56 1.36 -8.44
C SER A 47 4.72 0.14 -8.08
N LEU A 48 5.41 -0.93 -7.66
CA LEU A 48 4.81 -2.16 -7.13
C LEU A 48 4.49 -1.99 -5.64
N GLY A 49 3.36 -2.55 -5.18
CA GLY A 49 3.03 -2.57 -3.75
C GLY A 49 3.84 -3.61 -2.96
N SER A 50 4.26 -4.70 -3.61
CA SER A 50 5.18 -5.69 -3.04
C SER A 50 5.87 -6.48 -4.16
N ILE A 51 6.82 -7.36 -3.79
CA ILE A 51 7.42 -8.33 -4.71
C ILE A 51 6.84 -9.71 -4.42
N GLY A 52 5.97 -10.21 -5.29
CA GLY A 52 5.41 -11.56 -5.22
C GLY A 52 4.27 -11.76 -4.21
N PHE A 53 3.81 -10.70 -3.57
CA PHE A 53 2.69 -10.72 -2.60
C PHE A 53 1.57 -9.75 -3.03
N HIS A 54 0.81 -9.21 -2.06
CA HIS A 54 -0.28 -8.26 -2.28
C HIS A 54 0.18 -7.07 -3.12
N HIS A 55 -0.69 -6.59 -4.00
CA HIS A 55 -0.38 -5.42 -4.84
C HIS A 55 0.92 -5.55 -5.67
N SER A 56 1.38 -6.77 -5.98
CA SER A 56 2.59 -7.03 -6.78
C SER A 56 2.36 -6.79 -8.28
N TYR A 57 1.94 -5.59 -8.63
CA TYR A 57 1.69 -5.11 -9.98
C TYR A 57 1.88 -3.59 -10.05
N LYS A 58 2.11 -3.08 -11.26
CA LYS A 58 2.29 -1.65 -11.53
C LYS A 58 1.09 -0.83 -11.04
N GLY A 59 1.34 0.19 -10.23
CA GLY A 59 0.32 1.03 -9.58
C GLY A 59 -0.29 0.40 -8.32
N GLY A 60 0.17 -0.80 -7.93
CA GLY A 60 -0.28 -1.48 -6.73
C GLY A 60 0.07 -0.72 -5.45
N LEU A 61 1.21 -0.02 -5.43
CA LEU A 61 1.61 0.82 -4.29
C LEU A 61 0.58 1.92 -4.01
N LEU A 62 0.16 2.63 -5.07
CA LEU A 62 -0.83 3.69 -4.96
C LEU A 62 -2.17 3.16 -4.43
N GLU A 63 -2.65 2.03 -4.99
CA GLU A 63 -3.89 1.39 -4.53
C GLU A 63 -3.80 0.99 -3.05
N HIS A 64 -2.68 0.40 -2.64
CA HIS A 64 -2.41 -0.02 -1.27
C HIS A 64 -2.44 1.17 -0.29
N MET A 65 -1.67 2.24 -0.56
CA MET A 65 -1.62 3.43 0.29
C MET A 65 -2.99 4.09 0.48
N ILE A 66 -3.80 4.18 -0.60
CA ILE A 66 -5.16 4.72 -0.56
C ILE A 66 -6.07 3.81 0.28
N SER A 67 -6.01 2.50 0.05
CA SER A 67 -6.86 1.52 0.73
C SER A 67 -6.55 1.45 2.23
N CYS A 68 -5.28 1.32 2.61
CA CYS A 68 -4.81 1.35 3.99
C CYS A 68 -5.27 2.61 4.72
N SER A 69 -5.15 3.78 4.08
CA SER A 69 -5.60 5.04 4.67
C SER A 69 -7.11 5.06 4.93
N LYS A 70 -7.92 4.56 3.99
CA LYS A 70 -9.38 4.48 4.13
C LYS A 70 -9.81 3.47 5.18
N ILE A 71 -9.16 2.31 5.24
CA ILE A 71 -9.41 1.29 6.26
C ILE A 71 -9.03 1.84 7.64
N GLY A 72 -7.87 2.48 7.77
CA GLY A 72 -7.43 3.11 9.02
C GLY A 72 -8.46 4.11 9.56
N LEU A 73 -8.95 5.01 8.71
CA LEU A 73 -10.03 5.95 9.08
C LEU A 73 -11.32 5.24 9.50
N ALA A 74 -11.70 4.16 8.82
CA ALA A 74 -12.89 3.37 9.19
C ALA A 74 -12.71 2.72 10.57
N ILE A 75 -11.53 2.18 10.87
CA ILE A 75 -11.23 1.60 12.17
C ILE A 75 -11.22 2.68 13.26
N CYS A 76 -10.65 3.87 13.01
CA CYS A 76 -10.71 5.00 13.94
C CYS A 76 -12.16 5.30 14.35
N ARG A 77 -13.07 5.40 13.37
CA ARG A 77 -14.51 5.63 13.64
C ARG A 77 -15.12 4.54 14.50
N ILE A 78 -14.80 3.27 14.24
CA ILE A 78 -15.29 2.15 15.06
C ILE A 78 -14.78 2.28 16.50
N VAL A 79 -13.51 2.61 16.71
CA VAL A 79 -12.95 2.77 18.05
C VAL A 79 -13.63 3.91 18.81
N GLU A 80 -13.93 5.02 18.13
CA GLU A 80 -14.61 6.17 18.74
C GLU A 80 -16.09 5.90 19.02
N GLU A 81 -16.83 5.41 18.03
CA GLU A 81 -18.29 5.26 18.10
C GLU A 81 -18.74 4.02 18.89
N VAL A 82 -18.00 2.90 18.76
CA VAL A 82 -18.38 1.62 19.37
C VAL A 82 -17.65 1.39 20.69
N TYR A 83 -16.36 1.71 20.76
CA TYR A 83 -15.54 1.46 21.95
C TYR A 83 -15.38 2.70 22.86
N GLY A 84 -15.81 3.88 22.41
CA GLY A 84 -15.89 5.08 23.25
C GLY A 84 -14.53 5.69 23.60
N SER A 85 -13.48 5.42 22.82
CA SER A 85 -12.14 5.99 23.03
C SER A 85 -11.78 6.92 21.88
N LYS A 86 -11.22 8.10 22.21
CA LYS A 86 -10.65 8.99 21.21
C LYS A 86 -9.42 8.35 20.55
N VAL A 87 -9.25 8.61 19.27
CA VAL A 87 -8.08 8.19 18.48
C VAL A 87 -7.56 9.39 17.72
N ASN A 88 -6.24 9.55 17.63
CA ASN A 88 -5.68 10.56 16.73
C ASN A 88 -5.67 10.03 15.28
N SER A 89 -6.74 10.31 14.53
CA SER A 89 -6.85 9.90 13.13
C SER A 89 -5.78 10.51 12.22
N ASP A 90 -5.24 11.69 12.57
CA ASP A 90 -4.19 12.34 11.81
C ASP A 90 -2.88 11.52 11.85
N PHE A 91 -2.56 10.92 13.00
CA PHE A 91 -1.40 10.04 13.13
C PHE A 91 -1.54 8.74 12.34
N VAL A 92 -2.73 8.14 12.38
CA VAL A 92 -3.05 6.95 11.57
C VAL A 92 -2.91 7.27 10.09
N LEU A 93 -3.53 8.36 9.65
CA LEU A 93 -3.56 8.76 8.26
C LEU A 93 -2.16 9.13 7.75
N ALA A 94 -1.38 9.88 8.54
CA ALA A 94 0.00 10.19 8.21
C ALA A 94 0.84 8.90 8.05
N ALA A 95 0.74 7.97 9.00
CA ALA A 95 1.50 6.72 8.94
C ALA A 95 1.14 5.87 7.71
N THR A 96 -0.15 5.63 7.46
CA THR A 96 -0.58 4.81 6.31
C THR A 96 -0.26 5.45 4.97
N LEU A 97 -0.25 6.79 4.88
CA LEU A 97 0.09 7.50 3.65
C LEU A 97 1.58 7.52 3.31
N ILE A 98 2.49 7.24 4.26
CA ILE A 98 3.93 7.41 4.01
C ILE A 98 4.76 6.16 4.25
N HIS A 99 4.26 5.15 4.98
CA HIS A 99 5.05 4.00 5.42
C HIS A 99 5.80 3.26 4.30
N ASP A 100 5.19 3.20 3.13
CA ASP A 100 5.69 2.46 1.97
C ASP A 100 6.30 3.33 0.87
N LEU A 101 6.43 4.64 1.11
CA LEU A 101 6.90 5.63 0.13
C LEU A 101 8.15 5.17 -0.62
N TYR A 102 9.13 4.62 0.10
CA TYR A 102 10.41 4.25 -0.49
C TYR A 102 10.42 2.89 -1.20
N LYS A 103 9.28 2.19 -1.31
CA LYS A 103 9.11 1.10 -2.30
C LYS A 103 9.39 1.61 -3.72
N THR A 104 9.10 2.89 -3.98
CA THR A 104 9.49 3.60 -5.21
C THR A 104 11.00 3.66 -5.49
N ALA A 105 11.84 3.47 -4.47
CA ALA A 105 13.30 3.47 -4.59
C ALA A 105 13.91 2.06 -4.57
N VAL A 106 13.32 1.15 -3.78
CA VAL A 106 13.91 -0.16 -3.49
C VAL A 106 13.43 -1.26 -4.43
N TYR A 107 12.29 -1.08 -5.10
CA TYR A 107 11.77 -2.04 -6.07
C TYR A 107 12.12 -1.66 -7.50
N ASP A 108 12.43 -2.66 -8.31
CA ASP A 108 12.70 -2.54 -9.74
C ASP A 108 12.17 -3.78 -10.46
N GLU A 109 11.10 -3.62 -11.22
CA GLU A 109 10.47 -4.71 -11.98
C GLU A 109 11.36 -5.28 -13.10
N ASN A 110 12.39 -4.53 -13.52
CA ASN A 110 13.34 -4.97 -14.55
C ASN A 110 14.48 -5.80 -13.95
N SER A 111 14.60 -5.82 -12.62
CA SER A 111 15.59 -6.63 -11.92
C SER A 111 15.11 -8.08 -11.76
N PRO A 112 15.97 -9.09 -11.98
CA PRO A 112 15.62 -10.50 -11.74
C PRO A 112 15.13 -10.79 -10.32
N THR A 113 15.56 -9.99 -9.34
CA THR A 113 15.17 -10.12 -7.92
C THR A 113 13.92 -9.29 -7.58
N GLY A 114 13.48 -8.41 -8.48
CA GLY A 114 12.48 -7.38 -8.19
C GLY A 114 13.01 -6.20 -7.35
N LEU A 115 14.27 -6.24 -6.93
CA LEU A 115 14.90 -5.20 -6.10
C LEU A 115 15.86 -4.36 -6.93
N SER A 116 15.90 -3.07 -6.63
CA SER A 116 16.94 -2.16 -7.14
C SER A 116 18.27 -2.41 -6.41
N GLN A 117 19.37 -1.86 -6.94
CA GLN A 117 20.68 -1.94 -6.28
C GLN A 117 20.66 -1.39 -4.84
N LEU A 118 19.81 -0.40 -4.57
CA LEU A 118 19.57 0.14 -3.23
C LEU A 118 18.75 -0.85 -2.39
N GLY A 119 17.66 -1.38 -2.95
CA GLY A 119 16.77 -2.32 -2.27
C GLY A 119 17.40 -3.65 -1.88
N GLU A 120 18.47 -4.06 -2.56
CA GLU A 120 19.29 -5.22 -2.15
C GLU A 120 20.12 -4.97 -0.88
N LYS A 121 20.26 -3.72 -0.42
CA LYS A 121 21.13 -3.33 0.71
C LYS A 121 20.39 -2.65 1.85
N ILE A 122 19.35 -1.88 1.54
CA ILE A 122 18.56 -1.11 2.51
C ILE A 122 17.09 -1.25 2.14
N ASP A 123 16.26 -1.62 3.11
CA ASP A 123 14.82 -1.75 2.93
C ASP A 123 14.10 -0.38 2.97
N HIS A 124 12.90 -0.33 2.40
CA HIS A 124 12.09 0.90 2.35
C HIS A 124 11.73 1.46 3.73
N HIS A 125 11.64 0.60 4.75
CA HIS A 125 11.21 0.97 6.09
C HIS A 125 12.31 1.73 6.83
N THR A 126 13.54 1.24 6.72
CA THR A 126 14.73 1.95 7.19
C THR A 126 14.83 3.33 6.53
N LEU A 127 14.56 3.43 5.22
CA LEU A 127 14.61 4.69 4.48
C LEU A 127 13.53 5.69 4.92
N VAL A 128 12.27 5.25 5.05
CA VAL A 128 11.18 6.15 5.47
C VAL A 128 11.44 6.67 6.88
N VAL A 129 11.79 5.80 7.84
CA VAL A 129 12.00 6.19 9.23
C VAL A 129 13.15 7.18 9.36
N SER A 130 14.23 7.00 8.60
CA SER A 130 15.35 7.94 8.56
C SER A 130 14.89 9.35 8.18
N GLU A 131 14.04 9.46 7.16
CA GLU A 131 13.52 10.75 6.70
C GLU A 131 12.49 11.36 7.66
N LEU A 132 11.66 10.55 8.31
CA LEU A 132 10.73 11.04 9.34
C LEU A 132 11.49 11.67 10.52
N ILE A 133 12.53 11.00 11.01
CA ILE A 133 13.38 11.52 12.10
C ILE A 133 14.04 12.82 11.67
N LYS A 134 14.64 12.85 10.47
CA LYS A 134 15.34 14.03 9.94
C LYS A 134 14.41 15.23 9.77
N ARG A 135 13.16 15.00 9.35
CA ARG A 135 12.16 16.07 9.13
C ARG A 135 11.42 16.49 10.41
N GLY A 136 11.67 15.80 11.53
CA GLY A 136 11.06 16.14 12.82
C GLY A 136 9.57 15.78 12.90
N PHE A 137 9.17 14.64 12.34
CA PHE A 137 7.82 14.12 12.52
C PHE A 137 7.53 13.81 14.00
N PRO A 138 6.25 13.86 14.44
CA PRO A 138 5.86 13.42 15.78
C PRO A 138 6.31 11.98 16.04
N LEU A 139 6.73 11.71 17.29
CA LEU A 139 7.21 10.39 17.70
C LEU A 139 6.16 9.30 17.47
N GLU A 140 4.89 9.64 17.65
CA GLU A 140 3.75 8.75 17.46
C GLU A 140 3.59 8.31 16.00
N VAL A 141 3.88 9.20 15.03
CA VAL A 141 3.86 8.86 13.60
C VAL A 141 5.07 8.00 13.24
N ILE A 142 6.25 8.34 13.76
CA ILE A 142 7.46 7.53 13.57
C ILE A 142 7.24 6.11 14.12
N HIS A 143 6.68 5.99 15.32
CA HIS A 143 6.35 4.71 15.94
C HIS A 143 5.29 3.94 15.17
N ALA A 144 4.22 4.61 14.70
CA ALA A 144 3.18 3.98 13.90
C ALA A 144 3.74 3.40 12.60
N VAL A 145 4.62 4.13 11.91
CA VAL A 145 5.33 3.60 10.75
C VAL A 145 6.21 2.42 11.16
N LEU A 146 7.09 2.56 12.16
CA LEU A 146 7.96 1.47 12.66
C LEU A 146 7.21 0.20 13.05
N ALA A 147 5.99 0.34 13.57
CA ALA A 147 5.19 -0.76 14.07
C ALA A 147 4.20 -1.34 13.04
N ILE A 148 4.13 -0.77 11.83
CA ILE A 148 3.05 -1.08 10.88
C ILE A 148 3.06 -2.53 10.40
N HIS A 149 4.23 -3.18 10.32
CA HIS A 149 4.33 -4.61 9.99
C HIS A 149 4.19 -5.54 11.21
N GLY A 150 3.85 -5.00 12.38
CA GLY A 150 3.59 -5.77 13.59
C GLY A 150 4.82 -6.58 14.04
N GLN A 151 4.62 -7.87 14.30
CA GLN A 151 5.71 -8.77 14.72
C GLN A 151 6.81 -8.97 13.66
N TYR A 152 6.54 -8.61 12.40
CA TYR A 152 7.51 -8.67 11.30
C TYR A 152 8.24 -7.35 11.10
N GLY A 153 7.80 -6.28 11.79
CA GLY A 153 8.47 -5.00 11.81
C GLY A 153 9.55 -4.92 12.89
N PRO A 154 10.36 -3.84 12.90
CA PRO A 154 11.35 -3.59 13.94
C PRO A 154 10.72 -3.39 15.32
N MET A 155 9.45 -2.98 15.37
CA MET A 155 8.69 -2.81 16.61
C MET A 155 7.28 -3.39 16.47
N THR A 156 6.70 -3.78 17.60
CA THR A 156 5.27 -4.08 17.70
C THR A 156 4.49 -2.83 18.10
N PRO A 157 3.19 -2.70 17.71
CA PRO A 157 2.37 -1.57 18.12
C PRO A 157 2.35 -1.38 19.64
N LYS A 158 2.48 -0.11 20.07
CA LYS A 158 2.47 0.31 21.48
C LYS A 158 1.45 1.41 21.76
N THR A 159 0.85 1.96 20.72
CA THR A 159 -0.23 2.95 20.77
C THR A 159 -1.41 2.42 19.97
N ILE A 160 -2.60 2.99 20.21
CA ILE A 160 -3.80 2.61 19.48
C ILE A 160 -3.69 3.02 18.00
N GLU A 161 -3.08 4.17 17.71
CA GLU A 161 -2.85 4.65 16.34
C GLU A 161 -1.92 3.71 15.56
N ALA A 162 -0.83 3.25 16.19
CA ALA A 162 0.07 2.28 15.58
C ALA A 162 -0.62 0.93 15.35
N LEU A 163 -1.47 0.50 16.29
CA LEU A 163 -2.24 -0.73 16.14
C LEU A 163 -3.24 -0.62 14.99
N ILE A 164 -3.94 0.52 14.87
CA ILE A 164 -4.89 0.77 13.78
C ILE A 164 -4.17 0.80 12.44
N ALA A 165 -3.03 1.49 12.33
CA ALA A 165 -2.23 1.51 11.10
C ALA A 165 -1.78 0.11 10.69
N HIS A 166 -1.29 -0.69 11.65
CA HIS A 166 -0.94 -2.10 11.42
C HIS A 166 -2.13 -2.94 10.94
N LEU A 167 -3.28 -2.82 11.60
CA LEU A 167 -4.49 -3.55 11.22
C LEU A 167 -5.00 -3.13 9.85
N ALA A 168 -4.84 -1.86 9.47
CA ALA A 168 -5.23 -1.36 8.17
C ALA A 168 -4.35 -1.94 7.05
N ASP A 169 -3.03 -1.93 7.24
CA ASP A 169 -2.07 -2.58 6.33
C ASP A 169 -2.37 -4.09 6.19
N GLN A 170 -2.52 -4.79 7.32
CA GLN A 170 -2.80 -6.22 7.33
C GLN A 170 -4.14 -6.54 6.65
N ALA A 171 -5.18 -5.74 6.89
CA ALA A 171 -6.50 -5.95 6.32
C ALA A 171 -6.47 -5.78 4.80
N ASP A 172 -5.83 -4.74 4.29
CA ASP A 172 -5.69 -4.49 2.85
C ASP A 172 -4.88 -5.60 2.18
N SER A 173 -3.70 -5.88 2.70
CA SER A 173 -2.80 -6.93 2.21
C SER A 173 -3.52 -8.29 2.14
N THR A 174 -4.22 -8.65 3.22
CA THR A 174 -5.01 -9.88 3.28
C THR A 174 -6.15 -9.88 2.26
N LEU A 175 -6.88 -8.78 2.14
CA LEU A 175 -8.00 -8.67 1.22
C LEU A 175 -7.53 -8.83 -0.24
N CYS A 176 -6.49 -8.12 -0.63
CA CYS A 176 -5.87 -8.22 -1.95
C CYS A 176 -5.45 -9.66 -2.26
N ASP A 177 -4.66 -10.28 -1.38
CA ASP A 177 -4.16 -11.64 -1.57
C ASP A 177 -5.30 -12.65 -1.73
N ARG A 178 -6.36 -12.52 -0.92
CA ARG A 178 -7.53 -13.42 -0.96
C ARG A 178 -8.32 -13.24 -2.25
N ILE A 179 -8.51 -12.00 -2.70
CA ILE A 179 -9.18 -11.68 -3.98
C ILE A 179 -8.38 -12.26 -5.14
N VAL A 180 -7.08 -11.97 -5.22
CA VAL A 180 -6.21 -12.45 -6.31
C VAL A 180 -6.15 -13.97 -6.33
N LYS A 181 -5.96 -14.62 -5.18
CA LYS A 181 -5.94 -16.09 -5.10
C LYS A 181 -7.26 -16.73 -5.53
N ALA A 182 -8.40 -16.16 -5.11
CA ALA A 182 -9.70 -16.65 -5.53
C ALA A 182 -9.88 -16.54 -7.06
N ALA A 183 -9.50 -15.40 -7.65
CA ALA A 183 -9.56 -15.22 -9.09
C ALA A 183 -8.62 -16.15 -9.86
N LYS A 184 -7.37 -16.30 -9.41
CA LYS A 184 -6.40 -17.26 -9.99
C LYS A 184 -6.95 -18.69 -10.01
N SER A 185 -7.57 -19.12 -8.91
CA SER A 185 -8.21 -20.43 -8.83
C SER A 185 -9.36 -20.58 -9.83
N LEU A 186 -10.20 -19.55 -10.00
CA LEU A 186 -11.29 -19.56 -10.98
C LEU A 186 -10.77 -19.64 -12.42
N VAL A 187 -9.72 -18.88 -12.75
CA VAL A 187 -9.08 -18.93 -14.07
C VAL A 187 -8.53 -20.33 -14.33
N LYS A 188 -7.77 -20.89 -13.39
CA LYS A 188 -7.20 -22.24 -13.51
C LYS A 188 -8.24 -23.33 -13.75
N ILE A 189 -9.41 -23.23 -13.12
CA ILE A 189 -10.51 -24.19 -13.35
C ILE A 189 -11.02 -24.12 -14.80
N VAL A 190 -11.02 -22.93 -15.40
CA VAL A 190 -11.54 -22.72 -16.75
C VAL A 190 -10.50 -23.00 -17.83
N THR A 191 -9.26 -22.55 -17.63
CA THR A 191 -8.20 -22.59 -18.65
C THR A 191 -7.22 -23.73 -18.46
N GLY A 192 -7.18 -24.36 -17.28
CA GLY A 192 -6.15 -25.33 -16.89
C GLY A 192 -4.85 -24.69 -16.38
N GLU A 193 -4.68 -23.38 -16.55
CA GLU A 193 -3.45 -22.65 -16.21
C GLU A 193 -3.71 -21.54 -15.20
N GLU A 194 -2.78 -21.37 -14.27
CA GLU A 194 -2.85 -20.28 -13.29
C GLU A 194 -2.13 -19.04 -13.83
N PRO A 195 -2.79 -17.86 -13.87
CA PRO A 195 -2.13 -16.66 -14.38
C PRO A 195 -1.03 -16.20 -13.43
N LYS A 196 0.10 -15.74 -14.00
CA LYS A 196 1.26 -15.29 -13.23
C LYS A 196 0.92 -14.06 -12.38
N THR A 197 0.35 -13.04 -13.00
CA THR A 197 -0.02 -11.77 -12.36
C THR A 197 -1.49 -11.46 -12.64
N LEU A 198 -2.15 -10.81 -11.66
CA LEU A 198 -3.46 -10.20 -11.80
C LEU A 198 -3.47 -8.95 -10.93
N THR A 199 -4.02 -7.86 -11.44
CA THR A 199 -4.39 -6.71 -10.60
C THR A 199 -5.59 -7.07 -9.74
N THR A 200 -5.78 -6.36 -8.62
CA THR A 200 -6.98 -6.55 -7.77
C THR A 200 -8.27 -6.28 -8.55
N ARG A 201 -8.24 -5.32 -9.49
CA ARG A 201 -9.39 -4.97 -10.33
C ARG A 201 -9.76 -6.08 -11.32
N GLU A 202 -8.79 -6.67 -11.98
CA GLU A 202 -9.01 -7.82 -12.86
C GLU A 202 -9.53 -9.02 -12.07
N ALA A 203 -8.91 -9.28 -10.91
CA ALA A 203 -9.33 -10.37 -10.03
C ALA A 203 -10.79 -10.21 -9.55
N LEU A 204 -11.18 -8.99 -9.15
CA LEU A 204 -12.58 -8.69 -8.83
C LEU A 204 -13.51 -8.89 -10.03
N SER A 205 -13.10 -8.46 -11.23
CA SER A 205 -13.90 -8.63 -12.44
C SER A 205 -14.17 -10.10 -12.75
N ILE A 206 -13.16 -10.96 -12.58
CA ILE A 206 -13.26 -12.42 -12.70
C ILE A 206 -14.26 -13.01 -11.68
N ILE A 207 -14.11 -12.65 -10.41
CA ILE A 207 -15.00 -13.12 -9.33
C ILE A 207 -16.44 -12.70 -9.58
N LEU A 208 -16.66 -11.42 -9.94
CA LEU A 208 -17.99 -10.87 -10.18
C LEU A 208 -18.65 -11.48 -11.42
N ALA A 209 -17.89 -11.75 -12.48
CA ALA A 209 -18.41 -12.46 -13.66
C ALA A 209 -18.88 -13.87 -13.28
N LYS A 210 -18.07 -14.60 -12.51
CA LYS A 210 -18.45 -15.92 -11.99
C LYS A 210 -19.68 -15.87 -11.09
N GLN A 211 -19.78 -14.87 -10.22
CA GLN A 211 -20.91 -14.67 -9.31
C GLN A 211 -22.21 -14.36 -10.06
N LYS A 212 -22.16 -13.47 -11.06
CA LYS A 212 -23.36 -13.00 -11.79
C LYS A 212 -23.87 -14.00 -12.82
N GLY A 213 -22.98 -14.60 -13.60
CA GLY A 213 -23.34 -15.41 -14.78
C GLY A 213 -22.84 -16.85 -14.75
N GLY A 214 -22.34 -17.31 -13.60
CA GLY A 214 -21.86 -18.67 -13.45
C GLY A 214 -20.63 -18.97 -14.32
N TRP A 215 -20.46 -20.24 -14.69
CA TRP A 215 -19.28 -20.67 -15.45
C TRP A 215 -19.27 -20.20 -16.90
N ASN A 216 -20.44 -20.01 -17.52
CA ASN A 216 -20.54 -19.58 -18.91
C ASN A 216 -20.03 -18.15 -19.09
N LEU A 217 -20.51 -17.22 -18.27
CA LEU A 217 -20.06 -15.82 -18.35
C LEU A 217 -18.56 -15.68 -18.04
N LEU A 218 -18.05 -16.46 -17.08
CA LEU A 218 -16.62 -16.48 -16.80
C LEU A 218 -15.80 -16.96 -18.00
N LYS A 219 -16.23 -18.05 -18.66
CA LYS A 219 -15.58 -18.54 -19.89
C LYS A 219 -15.58 -17.48 -20.98
N GLU A 220 -16.71 -16.83 -21.22
CA GLU A 220 -16.82 -15.75 -22.21
C GLU A 220 -15.89 -14.58 -21.90
N LEU A 221 -15.80 -14.15 -20.64
CA LEU A 221 -14.89 -13.09 -20.21
C LEU A 221 -13.44 -13.47 -20.50
N LEU A 222 -13.02 -14.68 -20.11
CA LEU A 222 -11.64 -15.13 -20.29
C LEU A 222 -11.28 -15.34 -21.76
N CYS A 223 -12.20 -15.85 -22.59
CA CYS A 223 -11.97 -16.00 -24.04
C CYS A 223 -11.82 -14.65 -24.77
N LYS A 224 -12.46 -13.58 -24.29
CA LYS A 224 -12.29 -12.23 -24.87
C LYS A 224 -10.90 -11.65 -24.60
N ASN A 225 -10.30 -11.97 -23.46
CA ASN A 225 -8.98 -11.46 -23.07
C ASN A 225 -7.81 -12.24 -23.68
N ILE A 226 -8.02 -13.42 -24.27
CA ILE A 226 -6.98 -14.20 -24.95
C ILE A 226 -6.75 -13.72 -26.40
N ASN A 227 -7.68 -12.95 -26.97
CA ASN A 227 -7.65 -12.49 -28.36
C ASN A 227 -7.24 -11.00 -28.51
N GLN A 228 -6.62 -10.41 -27.47
CA GLN A 228 -5.97 -9.09 -27.49
C GLN A 228 -4.50 -9.26 -27.14
#